data_AF-A0A8B6E269-F1
#
_entry.id   AF-A0A8B6E269-F1
#
_cell.length_a   1.000
_cell.length_b   1.000
_cell.length_c   1.000
_cell.angle_alpha   90.00
_cell.angle_beta   90.00
_cell.angle_gamma   90.00
#
_symmetry.space_group_name_H-M   'P 1'
#
loop_
_entity.id
_entity.type
_entity.pdbx_description
1 polymer ?
#
loop_
_entity_poly.entity_id
_entity_poly.type
_entity_poly.pdbx_seq_one_letter_code
_entity_poly.pdbx_strand_id
1 'polypeptide(L)'
;MAGVDSWRTCLNNQKFVKNLAENNSKDSKQKLRNLAKSLFVVYDSDLYVWDSYACHIVYFNLKQLLLEDKEKQERFQTLLCTDAPRFDVECLVFNRTGNYLAVWGQTGITVIELPRRWGKYNDYEGGKQCVQCKSLNVAEHYFAGHNGVRLLTVLWHPGSETDSHIAFLTSDNTLSIYNIQEPNIPVQVIKLSNAPQDINQSPTKVSFPAVLGEYAASFDFGPPVTLKKKQRPYTKTETASVTVWPAYIVRGNGDVLVAYTEVSRGTKFPLQGPLIMQPPAEDNYGVDACAISCLETTPTALIIATGEGRLHHCLLIPAQDIEDMTLQSEASFAESSITNSTKYDHPSEASIFVFESVELELSLATGRVDPYEPVEEDFTCPIKIIKDALAPDRYHCLHAAGVHTVALPWIEEYYQQYFLSE
;
A
#
# COMPACT_ATOMS: atom_id res chain seq x y z
N MET A 1 37.95 2.49 -21.57
CA MET A 1 36.52 2.60 -21.21
C MET A 1 35.76 1.62 -22.09
N ALA A 2 35.73 0.34 -21.72
CA ALA A 2 34.88 -0.63 -22.39
C ALA A 2 33.43 -0.19 -22.14
N GLY A 3 32.68 0.01 -23.22
CA GLY A 3 31.32 0.51 -23.17
C GLY A 3 30.49 -0.36 -22.23
N VAL A 4 29.76 0.28 -21.33
CA VAL A 4 28.74 -0.38 -20.51
C VAL A 4 27.73 -0.96 -21.49
N ASP A 5 27.86 -2.26 -21.82
CA ASP A 5 26.69 -3.06 -22.19
C ASP A 5 25.67 -2.76 -21.09
N SER A 6 24.57 -2.06 -21.43
CA SER A 6 23.69 -1.50 -20.42
C SER A 6 23.32 -2.60 -19.43
N TRP A 7 23.41 -2.35 -18.13
CA TRP A 7 23.12 -3.35 -17.08
C TRP A 7 21.77 -4.05 -17.31
N ARG A 8 20.83 -3.38 -17.98
CA ARG A 8 19.55 -3.92 -18.47
C ARG A 8 19.73 -5.06 -19.46
N THR A 9 20.63 -4.92 -20.43
CA THR A 9 20.99 -5.96 -21.39
C THR A 9 21.61 -7.15 -20.67
N CYS A 10 22.54 -6.90 -19.73
CA CYS A 10 23.15 -7.95 -18.93
C CYS A 10 22.12 -8.70 -18.08
N LEU A 11 21.18 -7.98 -17.45
CA LEU A 11 20.09 -8.57 -16.66
C LEU A 11 19.12 -9.37 -17.54
N ASN A 12 18.68 -8.83 -18.69
CA ASN A 12 17.78 -9.52 -19.61
C ASN A 12 18.40 -10.80 -20.21
N ASN A 13 19.73 -10.86 -20.27
CA ASN A 13 20.44 -12.04 -20.74
C ASN A 13 20.58 -13.14 -19.68
N GLN A 14 20.28 -12.86 -18.42
CA GLN A 14 20.34 -13.84 -17.32
C GLN A 14 19.39 -15.01 -17.56
N LYS A 15 19.86 -16.21 -17.22
CA LYS A 15 19.10 -17.46 -17.39
C LYS A 15 17.75 -17.43 -16.65
N PHE A 16 17.74 -16.92 -15.41
CA PHE A 16 16.51 -16.85 -14.64
C PHE A 16 15.48 -15.89 -15.25
N VAL A 17 15.91 -14.77 -15.85
CA VAL A 17 15.01 -13.82 -16.52
C VAL A 17 14.36 -14.43 -17.75
N LYS A 18 15.12 -15.18 -18.55
CA LYS A 18 14.60 -15.93 -19.71
C LYS A 18 13.59 -16.99 -19.26
N ASN A 19 13.92 -17.76 -18.22
CA ASN A 19 13.01 -18.75 -17.66
C ASN A 19 11.70 -18.13 -17.15
N LEU A 20 11.78 -17.00 -16.44
CA LEU A 20 10.60 -16.26 -15.97
C LEU A 20 9.74 -15.78 -17.14
N ALA A 21 10.36 -15.24 -18.20
CA ALA A 21 9.63 -14.81 -19.40
C ALA A 21 8.91 -15.99 -20.09
N GLU A 22 9.58 -17.14 -20.21
CA GLU A 22 8.98 -18.36 -20.76
C GLU A 22 7.83 -18.88 -19.89
N ASN A 23 8.00 -18.93 -18.57
CA ASN A 23 6.97 -19.37 -17.62
C ASN A 23 5.75 -18.46 -17.66
N ASN A 24 5.95 -17.13 -17.61
CA ASN A 24 4.88 -16.15 -17.67
C ASN A 24 4.13 -16.16 -19.01
N SER A 25 4.82 -16.43 -20.12
CA SER A 25 4.17 -16.55 -21.44
C SER A 25 3.15 -17.69 -21.50
N LYS A 26 3.39 -18.78 -20.75
CA LYS A 26 2.49 -19.94 -20.68
C LYS A 26 1.27 -19.69 -19.78
N ASP A 27 1.44 -18.91 -18.72
CA ASP A 27 0.40 -18.54 -17.74
C ASP A 27 -0.59 -17.47 -18.30
N SER A 28 -0.14 -16.67 -19.27
CA SER A 28 -0.88 -15.52 -19.85
C SER A 28 -2.22 -15.82 -20.55
N LYS A 29 -2.61 -17.08 -20.72
CA LYS A 29 -3.88 -17.45 -21.40
C LYS A 29 -5.12 -17.40 -20.51
N GLN A 30 -4.98 -17.17 -19.19
CA GLN A 30 -6.08 -17.30 -18.22
C GLN A 30 -6.35 -16.08 -17.32
N LYS A 31 -5.54 -15.01 -17.35
CA LYS A 31 -5.62 -13.92 -16.35
C LYS A 31 -6.25 -12.64 -16.91
N LEU A 32 -7.02 -11.93 -16.06
CA LEU A 32 -7.60 -10.61 -16.35
C LEU A 32 -6.50 -9.66 -16.83
N ARG A 33 -6.57 -9.23 -18.09
CA ARG A 33 -5.57 -8.38 -18.75
C ARG A 33 -5.45 -6.98 -18.14
N ASN A 34 -6.40 -6.58 -17.29
CA ASN A 34 -6.57 -5.20 -16.86
C ASN A 34 -5.97 -4.89 -15.47
N LEU A 35 -5.36 -5.86 -14.79
CA LEU A 35 -4.74 -5.65 -13.46
C LEU A 35 -3.22 -5.71 -13.51
N ALA A 36 -2.57 -4.63 -13.07
CA ALA A 36 -1.12 -4.60 -12.92
C ALA A 36 -0.66 -5.34 -11.67
N LYS A 37 0.43 -6.11 -11.79
CA LYS A 37 1.04 -6.87 -10.69
C LYS A 37 2.44 -6.35 -10.38
N SER A 38 2.81 -6.38 -9.11
CA SER A 38 4.15 -6.07 -8.61
C SER A 38 4.83 -7.36 -8.14
N LEU A 39 5.21 -8.21 -9.10
CA LEU A 39 5.76 -9.55 -8.83
C LEU A 39 7.26 -9.57 -8.51
N PHE A 40 7.89 -8.40 -8.44
CA PHE A 40 9.26 -8.28 -7.98
C PHE A 40 9.40 -7.10 -7.03
N VAL A 41 10.44 -7.17 -6.21
CA VAL A 41 10.84 -6.09 -5.32
C VAL A 41 12.36 -6.04 -5.27
N VAL A 42 12.91 -4.82 -5.20
CA VAL A 42 14.32 -4.60 -4.94
C VAL A 42 14.45 -4.09 -3.52
N TYR A 43 15.27 -4.76 -2.72
CA TYR A 43 15.64 -4.33 -1.38
C TYR A 43 17.14 -4.13 -1.36
N ASP A 44 17.59 -2.89 -1.12
CA ASP A 44 18.97 -2.44 -1.33
C ASP A 44 19.51 -2.74 -2.74
N SER A 45 20.32 -3.79 -2.87
CA SER A 45 20.90 -4.27 -4.14
C SER A 45 20.38 -5.65 -4.56
N ASP A 46 19.35 -6.13 -3.89
CA ASP A 46 18.89 -7.50 -4.02
C ASP A 46 17.52 -7.53 -4.69
N LEU A 47 17.44 -8.25 -5.80
CA LEU A 47 16.24 -8.46 -6.58
C LEU A 47 15.58 -9.76 -6.12
N TYR A 48 14.30 -9.67 -5.78
CA TYR A 48 13.43 -10.81 -5.49
C TYR A 48 12.30 -10.83 -6.50
N VAL A 49 12.11 -11.96 -7.18
CA VAL A 49 11.06 -12.11 -8.19
C VAL A 49 10.23 -13.34 -7.87
N TRP A 50 8.91 -13.20 -7.84
CA TRP A 50 7.99 -14.33 -7.73
C TRP A 50 7.84 -15.04 -9.07
N ASP A 51 8.17 -16.33 -9.11
CA ASP A 51 7.83 -17.22 -10.22
C ASP A 51 6.45 -17.83 -9.95
N SER A 52 5.41 -17.31 -10.62
CA SER A 52 4.03 -17.80 -10.49
C SER A 52 3.86 -19.24 -10.95
N TYR A 53 4.67 -19.72 -11.90
CA TYR A 53 4.55 -21.09 -12.41
C TYR A 53 5.18 -22.10 -11.44
N ALA A 54 6.34 -21.74 -10.87
CA ALA A 54 7.10 -22.61 -9.98
C ALA A 54 6.82 -22.40 -8.47
N CYS A 55 6.00 -21.39 -8.13
CA CYS A 55 5.59 -21.03 -6.77
C CYS A 55 6.77 -20.81 -5.80
N HIS A 56 7.77 -20.05 -6.23
CA HIS A 56 8.94 -19.70 -5.41
C HIS A 56 9.45 -18.29 -5.69
N ILE A 57 10.38 -17.82 -4.85
CA ILE A 57 11.08 -16.55 -5.09
C ILE A 57 12.46 -16.84 -5.71
N VAL A 58 12.76 -16.17 -6.82
CA VAL A 58 14.11 -16.08 -7.37
C VAL A 58 14.81 -14.90 -6.72
N TYR A 59 15.98 -15.14 -6.12
CA TYR A 59 16.85 -14.13 -5.52
C TYR A 59 18.10 -13.91 -6.38
N PHE A 60 18.40 -12.65 -6.66
CA PHE A 60 19.59 -12.24 -7.39
C PHE A 60 20.18 -10.94 -6.84
N ASN A 61 21.49 -10.92 -6.58
CA ASN A 61 22.17 -9.70 -6.15
C ASN A 61 22.61 -8.89 -7.37
N LEU A 62 22.05 -7.70 -7.57
CA LEU A 62 22.30 -6.86 -8.75
C LEU A 62 23.77 -6.44 -8.90
N LYS A 63 24.54 -6.36 -7.80
CA LYS A 63 25.98 -6.05 -7.86
C LYS A 63 26.77 -7.16 -8.55
N GLN A 64 26.24 -8.37 -8.67
CA GLN A 64 26.89 -9.45 -9.40
C GLN A 64 27.05 -9.13 -10.89
N LEU A 65 26.19 -8.27 -11.47
CA LEU A 65 26.32 -7.81 -12.86
C LEU A 65 27.62 -7.02 -13.11
N LEU A 66 28.26 -6.52 -12.04
CA LEU A 66 29.50 -5.76 -12.12
C LEU A 66 30.76 -6.64 -12.03
N LEU A 67 30.62 -7.94 -11.75
CA LEU A 67 31.74 -8.85 -11.62
C LEU A 67 32.32 -9.20 -12.99
N GLU A 68 33.63 -9.41 -13.11
CA GLU A 68 34.26 -9.83 -14.38
C GLU A 68 34.04 -11.33 -14.69
N ASP A 69 33.77 -12.11 -13.65
CA ASP A 69 33.61 -13.57 -13.72
C ASP A 69 32.19 -13.95 -14.14
N LYS A 70 32.02 -14.45 -15.37
CA LYS A 70 30.73 -14.83 -15.94
C LYS A 70 30.00 -15.92 -15.16
N GLU A 71 30.70 -16.88 -14.57
CA GLU A 71 30.05 -17.93 -13.77
C GLU A 71 29.42 -17.32 -12.51
N LYS A 72 30.09 -16.32 -11.92
CA LYS A 72 29.55 -15.59 -10.77
C LYS A 72 28.42 -14.64 -11.15
N GLN A 73 28.47 -14.04 -12.35
CA GLN A 73 27.40 -13.17 -12.85
C GLN A 73 26.08 -13.92 -13.06
N GLU A 74 26.13 -15.22 -13.41
CA GLU A 74 24.94 -16.04 -13.68
C GLU A 74 24.36 -16.72 -12.42
N ARG A 75 24.98 -16.54 -11.26
CA ARG A 75 24.57 -17.23 -10.04
C ARG A 75 23.34 -16.56 -9.42
N PHE A 76 22.26 -17.31 -9.25
CA PHE A 76 21.08 -16.89 -8.49
C PHE A 76 20.67 -17.98 -7.50
N GLN A 77 19.88 -17.62 -6.50
CA GLN A 77 19.32 -18.59 -5.54
C GLN A 77 17.81 -18.69 -5.72
N THR A 78 17.26 -19.86 -5.44
CA THR A 78 15.82 -20.08 -5.37
C THR A 78 15.41 -20.24 -3.92
N LEU A 79 14.47 -19.41 -3.47
CA LEU A 79 13.93 -19.42 -2.13
C LEU A 79 12.58 -20.16 -2.15
N LEU A 80 12.56 -21.36 -1.59
CA LEU A 80 11.44 -22.28 -1.59
C LEU A 80 10.57 -22.04 -0.35
N CYS A 81 9.26 -21.88 -0.56
CA CYS A 81 8.29 -21.75 0.53
C CYS A 81 8.07 -23.11 1.22
N THR A 82 8.04 -23.15 2.55
CA THR A 82 7.62 -24.37 3.28
C THR A 82 6.15 -24.70 3.07
N ASP A 83 5.32 -23.67 2.90
CA ASP A 83 3.92 -23.77 2.47
C ASP A 83 3.70 -22.70 1.40
N ALA A 84 3.50 -23.14 0.17
CA ALA A 84 3.37 -22.24 -0.97
C ALA A 84 1.99 -21.55 -0.95
N PRO A 85 1.90 -20.25 -1.33
CA PRO A 85 0.64 -19.55 -1.48
C PRO A 85 -0.36 -20.33 -2.33
N ARG A 86 -1.61 -20.47 -1.81
CA ARG A 86 -2.72 -21.14 -2.50
C ARG A 86 -3.63 -20.16 -3.26
N PHE A 87 -3.12 -18.96 -3.51
CA PHE A 87 -3.79 -17.86 -4.18
C PHE A 87 -2.88 -17.29 -5.28
N ASP A 88 -3.47 -16.59 -6.24
CA ASP A 88 -2.69 -15.91 -7.28
C ASP A 88 -1.99 -14.69 -6.69
N VAL A 89 -0.65 -14.74 -6.64
CA VAL A 89 0.16 -13.64 -6.14
C VAL A 89 0.05 -12.44 -7.09
N GLU A 90 -0.12 -11.27 -6.50
CA GLU A 90 -0.20 -9.99 -7.22
C GLU A 90 0.87 -8.99 -6.78
N CYS A 91 1.32 -9.06 -5.53
CA CYS A 91 2.22 -8.07 -4.94
C CYS A 91 3.20 -8.69 -3.93
N LEU A 92 4.41 -8.12 -3.87
CA LEU A 92 5.47 -8.43 -2.93
C LEU A 92 5.78 -7.17 -2.12
N VAL A 93 5.83 -7.27 -0.79
CA VAL A 93 6.14 -6.13 0.10
C VAL A 93 7.06 -6.55 1.22
N PHE A 94 8.24 -5.93 1.29
CA PHE A 94 9.18 -6.13 2.38
C PHE A 94 8.77 -5.42 3.65
N ASN A 95 9.04 -6.05 4.79
CA ASN A 95 9.06 -5.32 6.06
C ASN A 95 10.29 -4.38 6.10
N ARG A 96 10.27 -3.44 7.05
CA ARG A 96 11.31 -2.41 7.16
C ARG A 96 12.73 -2.96 7.32
N THR A 97 12.90 -4.10 8.00
CA THR A 97 14.21 -4.72 8.23
C THR A 97 14.65 -5.70 7.14
N GLY A 98 13.81 -6.01 6.15
CA GLY A 98 14.12 -6.96 5.09
C GLY A 98 14.18 -8.42 5.54
N ASN A 99 13.66 -8.75 6.73
CA ASN A 99 13.64 -10.12 7.28
C ASN A 99 12.38 -10.89 6.85
N TYR A 100 11.30 -10.17 6.55
CA TYR A 100 10.01 -10.74 6.15
C TYR A 100 9.57 -10.17 4.81
N LEU A 101 9.20 -11.05 3.90
CA LEU A 101 8.61 -10.71 2.61
C LEU A 101 7.14 -11.14 2.63
N ALA A 102 6.23 -10.18 2.65
CA ALA A 102 4.81 -10.46 2.44
C ALA A 102 4.54 -10.66 0.96
N VAL A 103 3.94 -11.79 0.62
CA VAL A 103 3.49 -12.15 -0.72
C VAL A 103 1.97 -12.26 -0.67
N TRP A 104 1.26 -11.46 -1.44
CA TRP A 104 -0.19 -11.37 -1.32
C TRP A 104 -0.90 -11.24 -2.67
N GLY A 105 -2.17 -11.61 -2.67
CA GLY A 105 -3.11 -11.42 -3.76
C GLY A 105 -4.52 -11.21 -3.20
N GLN A 106 -5.53 -11.15 -4.05
CA GLN A 106 -6.90 -10.81 -3.62
C GLN A 106 -7.48 -11.75 -2.56
N THR A 107 -7.02 -13.00 -2.44
CA THR A 107 -7.64 -14.00 -1.55
C THR A 107 -6.73 -14.50 -0.44
N GLY A 108 -5.54 -13.91 -0.25
CA GLY A 108 -4.67 -14.29 0.86
C GLY A 108 -3.35 -13.55 0.94
N ILE A 109 -2.69 -13.76 2.09
CA ILE A 109 -1.36 -13.22 2.41
C ILE A 109 -0.51 -14.38 2.97
N THR A 110 0.68 -14.55 2.41
CA THR A 110 1.71 -15.45 2.93
C THR A 110 2.97 -14.64 3.21
N VAL A 111 3.46 -14.70 4.44
CA VAL A 111 4.71 -14.06 4.85
C VAL A 111 5.83 -15.09 4.78
N ILE A 112 6.88 -14.79 4.01
CA ILE A 112 8.09 -15.57 3.90
C ILE A 112 9.15 -14.98 4.84
N GLU A 113 9.60 -15.77 5.81
CA GLU A 113 10.75 -15.45 6.66
C GLU A 113 12.04 -15.76 5.92
N LEU A 114 12.84 -14.72 5.67
CA LEU A 114 14.11 -14.86 4.97
C LEU A 114 15.19 -15.39 5.91
N PRO A 115 15.97 -16.40 5.49
CA PRO A 115 16.98 -17.01 6.34
C PRO A 115 18.18 -16.09 6.53
N ARG A 116 19.06 -16.45 7.47
CA ARG A 116 20.29 -15.69 7.70
C ARG A 116 21.23 -15.77 6.50
N ARG A 117 21.90 -14.65 6.25
CA ARG A 117 22.99 -14.54 5.28
C ARG A 117 24.31 -14.81 5.97
N TRP A 118 25.07 -15.75 5.43
CA TRP A 118 26.43 -16.06 5.91
C TRP A 118 27.34 -16.60 4.79
N GLY A 119 26.92 -16.45 3.53
CA GLY A 119 27.73 -16.79 2.36
C GLY A 119 28.60 -15.64 1.86
N LYS A 120 29.51 -15.95 0.93
CA LYS A 120 30.19 -14.92 0.14
C LYS A 120 29.14 -14.22 -0.74
N TYR A 121 29.37 -12.94 -1.08
CA TYR A 121 28.50 -12.17 -1.99
C TYR A 121 27.06 -11.93 -1.50
N ASN A 122 26.87 -11.91 -0.17
CA ASN A 122 25.56 -11.69 0.46
C ASN A 122 24.55 -12.82 0.19
N ASP A 123 25.03 -14.01 -0.17
CA ASP A 123 24.20 -15.19 -0.39
C ASP A 123 23.58 -15.74 0.90
N TYR A 124 22.38 -16.29 0.76
CA TYR A 124 21.69 -17.03 1.81
C TYR A 124 22.32 -18.40 2.05
N GLU A 125 22.31 -18.84 3.32
CA GLU A 125 22.74 -20.19 3.74
C GLU A 125 24.09 -20.66 3.17
N GLY A 126 25.08 -19.76 3.08
CA GLY A 126 26.40 -20.13 2.56
C GLY A 126 26.47 -20.30 1.04
N GLY A 127 25.42 -19.89 0.30
CA GLY A 127 25.39 -19.96 -1.16
C GLY A 127 24.74 -21.21 -1.74
N LYS A 128 23.89 -21.91 -0.99
CA LYS A 128 23.08 -23.01 -1.54
C LYS A 128 22.22 -22.51 -2.70
N GLN A 129 22.11 -23.30 -3.77
CA GLN A 129 21.30 -22.92 -4.93
C GLN A 129 19.81 -22.84 -4.56
N CYS A 130 19.31 -23.78 -3.76
CA CYS A 130 17.94 -23.79 -3.25
C CYS A 130 17.98 -23.62 -1.73
N VAL A 131 17.18 -22.69 -1.23
CA VAL A 131 17.12 -22.31 0.18
C VAL A 131 15.68 -22.43 0.66
N GLN A 132 15.44 -23.18 1.72
CA GLN A 132 14.11 -23.31 2.30
C GLN A 132 13.82 -22.12 3.19
N CYS A 133 12.67 -21.47 2.97
CA CYS A 133 12.21 -20.31 3.71
C CYS A 133 10.90 -20.66 4.41
N LYS A 134 10.80 -20.33 5.70
CA LYS A 134 9.59 -20.57 6.47
C LYS A 134 8.49 -19.64 5.96
N SER A 135 7.33 -20.21 5.65
CA SER A 135 6.16 -19.49 5.15
C SER A 135 5.03 -19.54 6.17
N LEU A 136 4.34 -18.42 6.36
CA LEU A 136 3.26 -18.24 7.33
C LEU A 136 2.06 -17.60 6.62
N ASN A 137 0.90 -18.26 6.62
CA ASN A 137 -0.33 -17.66 6.10
C ASN A 137 -0.96 -16.76 7.16
N VAL A 138 -1.28 -15.51 6.79
CA VAL A 138 -1.90 -14.54 7.70
C VAL A 138 -3.41 -14.54 7.48
N ALA A 139 -4.16 -14.58 8.58
CA ALA A 139 -5.61 -14.56 8.64
C ALA A 139 -6.29 -15.69 7.82
N GLU A 140 -5.65 -16.85 7.72
CA GLU A 140 -6.14 -18.00 6.94
C GLU A 140 -7.57 -18.40 7.35
N HIS A 141 -7.84 -18.46 8.66
CA HIS A 141 -9.18 -18.77 9.16
C HIS A 141 -10.22 -17.71 8.81
N TYR A 142 -9.82 -16.44 8.75
CA TYR A 142 -10.73 -15.35 8.36
C TYR A 142 -11.13 -15.50 6.88
N PHE A 143 -10.16 -15.71 5.98
CA PHE A 143 -10.46 -15.89 4.55
C PHE A 143 -11.21 -17.19 4.26
N ALA A 144 -10.92 -18.27 4.98
CA ALA A 144 -11.68 -19.52 4.86
C ALA A 144 -13.13 -19.39 5.38
N GLY A 145 -13.36 -18.53 6.36
CA GLY A 145 -14.70 -18.29 6.94
C GLY A 145 -15.54 -17.26 6.19
N HIS A 146 -14.92 -16.35 5.44
CA HIS A 146 -15.59 -15.25 4.74
C HIS A 146 -15.41 -15.38 3.22
N ASN A 147 -16.12 -16.35 2.63
CA ASN A 147 -16.09 -16.60 1.19
C ASN A 147 -16.43 -15.33 0.41
N GLY A 148 -15.55 -14.94 -0.53
CA GLY A 148 -15.75 -13.79 -1.41
C GLY A 148 -15.19 -12.48 -0.89
N VAL A 149 -14.70 -12.41 0.35
CA VAL A 149 -13.93 -11.24 0.83
C VAL A 149 -12.60 -11.18 0.09
N ARG A 150 -12.26 -9.99 -0.43
CA ARG A 150 -11.02 -9.73 -1.14
C ARG A 150 -10.13 -8.75 -0.39
N LEU A 151 -8.82 -8.97 -0.47
CA LEU A 151 -7.79 -8.02 -0.05
C LEU A 151 -7.66 -6.90 -1.08
N LEU A 152 -7.65 -5.66 -0.57
CA LEU A 152 -7.54 -4.44 -1.39
C LEU A 152 -6.14 -3.81 -1.27
N THR A 153 -5.59 -3.75 -0.06
CA THR A 153 -4.26 -3.20 0.19
C THR A 153 -3.64 -3.92 1.40
N VAL A 154 -2.32 -4.13 1.36
CA VAL A 154 -1.55 -4.78 2.42
C VAL A 154 -0.27 -4.00 2.64
N LEU A 155 -0.03 -3.56 3.87
CA LEU A 155 1.14 -2.76 4.26
C LEU A 155 1.69 -3.24 5.60
N TRP A 156 3.01 -3.18 5.77
CA TRP A 156 3.62 -3.35 7.09
C TRP A 156 3.32 -2.13 7.96
N HIS A 157 2.99 -2.36 9.23
CA HIS A 157 2.62 -1.26 10.13
C HIS A 157 3.88 -0.49 10.56
N PRO A 158 3.98 0.84 10.33
CA PRO A 158 5.20 1.63 10.61
C PRO A 158 5.56 1.69 12.10
N GLY A 159 4.55 1.66 12.98
CA GLY A 159 4.74 1.57 14.43
C GLY A 159 5.12 0.21 15.01
N SER A 160 5.43 -0.77 14.16
CA SER A 160 5.82 -2.11 14.62
C SER A 160 7.28 -2.13 15.08
N GLU A 161 7.53 -2.04 16.39
CA GLU A 161 8.90 -2.10 16.94
C GLU A 161 9.65 -3.40 16.57
N THR A 162 8.93 -4.50 16.38
CA THR A 162 9.47 -5.81 16.01
C THR A 162 9.44 -6.08 14.50
N ASP A 163 9.01 -5.11 13.67
CA ASP A 163 8.72 -5.27 12.25
C ASP A 163 7.92 -6.54 11.88
N SER A 164 6.99 -6.93 12.76
CA SER A 164 6.21 -8.17 12.67
C SER A 164 4.70 -7.93 12.56
N HIS A 165 4.27 -6.68 12.41
CA HIS A 165 2.85 -6.34 12.28
C HIS A 165 2.52 -5.92 10.86
N ILE A 166 1.47 -6.54 10.33
CA ILE A 166 0.96 -6.30 8.99
C ILE A 166 -0.47 -5.83 9.09
N ALA A 167 -0.80 -4.79 8.33
CA ALA A 167 -2.13 -4.23 8.22
C ALA A 167 -2.68 -4.51 6.82
N PHE A 168 -3.98 -4.79 6.73
CA PHE A 168 -4.63 -4.95 5.45
C PHE A 168 -6.08 -4.48 5.48
N LEU A 169 -6.52 -4.02 4.31
CA LEU A 169 -7.88 -3.58 4.05
C LEU A 169 -8.59 -4.62 3.18
N THR A 170 -9.81 -4.97 3.57
CA THR A 170 -10.65 -5.93 2.86
C THR A 170 -11.90 -5.29 2.25
N SER A 171 -12.44 -5.92 1.22
CA SER A 171 -13.64 -5.49 0.48
C SER A 171 -14.91 -5.43 1.32
N ASP A 172 -14.87 -5.98 2.54
CA ASP A 172 -15.93 -5.89 3.54
C ASP A 172 -15.78 -4.63 4.43
N ASN A 173 -15.06 -3.59 3.98
CA ASN A 173 -14.84 -2.34 4.72
C ASN A 173 -14.18 -2.56 6.09
N THR A 174 -13.18 -3.44 6.15
CA THR A 174 -12.44 -3.72 7.39
C THR A 174 -10.97 -3.46 7.22
N LEU A 175 -10.41 -2.60 8.08
CA LEU A 175 -8.98 -2.48 8.28
C LEU A 175 -8.58 -3.34 9.47
N SER A 176 -7.69 -4.31 9.25
CA SER A 176 -7.24 -5.24 10.29
C SER A 176 -5.72 -5.21 10.42
N ILE A 177 -5.23 -5.36 11.66
CA ILE A 177 -3.80 -5.44 11.99
C ILE A 177 -3.55 -6.80 12.64
N TYR A 178 -2.55 -7.52 12.15
CA TYR A 178 -2.13 -8.82 12.66
C TYR A 178 -0.67 -8.78 13.05
N ASN A 179 -0.32 -9.53 14.10
CA ASN A 179 1.07 -9.89 14.38
C ASN A 179 1.36 -11.24 13.72
N ILE A 180 2.39 -11.34 12.89
CA ILE A 180 2.74 -12.60 12.20
C ILE A 180 3.13 -13.74 13.16
N GLN A 181 3.43 -13.42 14.43
CA GLN A 181 3.65 -14.44 15.47
C GLN A 181 2.34 -15.11 15.92
N GLU A 182 1.20 -14.43 15.78
CA GLU A 182 -0.14 -14.95 16.02
C GLU A 182 -1.02 -14.73 14.77
N PRO A 183 -0.70 -15.40 13.65
CA PRO A 183 -1.15 -14.97 12.33
C PRO A 183 -2.66 -15.11 12.10
N ASN A 184 -3.39 -15.83 12.97
CA ASN A 184 -4.84 -16.03 12.86
C ASN A 184 -5.67 -15.18 13.84
N ILE A 185 -5.03 -14.35 14.68
CA ILE A 185 -5.71 -13.50 15.67
C ILE A 185 -5.38 -12.04 15.37
N PRO A 186 -6.37 -11.19 15.04
CA PRO A 186 -6.11 -9.77 14.81
C PRO A 186 -5.76 -9.07 16.12
N VAL A 187 -4.75 -8.21 16.09
CA VAL A 187 -4.40 -7.27 17.16
C VAL A 187 -5.44 -6.15 17.22
N GLN A 188 -5.87 -5.66 16.05
CA GLN A 188 -6.87 -4.59 15.94
C GLN A 188 -7.74 -4.82 14.72
N VAL A 189 -9.04 -4.55 14.85
CA VAL A 189 -10.02 -4.58 13.75
C VAL A 189 -10.83 -3.29 13.80
N ILE A 190 -10.85 -2.55 12.70
CA ILE A 190 -11.56 -1.28 12.54
C ILE A 190 -12.57 -1.45 11.38
N LYS A 191 -13.86 -1.34 11.69
CA LYS A 191 -14.94 -1.36 10.69
C LYS A 191 -15.16 0.06 10.18
N LEU A 192 -15.12 0.23 8.87
CA LEU A 192 -15.20 1.54 8.20
C LEU A 192 -16.63 1.95 7.82
N SER A 193 -17.59 1.03 7.97
CA SER A 193 -19.01 1.27 7.76
C SER A 193 -19.82 0.72 8.94
N ASN A 194 -20.76 1.52 9.44
CA ASN A 194 -21.69 1.09 10.50
C ASN A 194 -22.90 0.32 9.97
N ALA A 195 -23.07 0.24 8.64
CA ALA A 195 -24.16 -0.50 8.03
C ALA A 195 -24.00 -2.01 8.31
N PRO A 196 -25.05 -2.69 8.81
CA PRO A 196 -25.03 -4.13 8.93
C PRO A 196 -24.83 -4.70 7.52
N GLN A 197 -23.70 -5.38 7.31
CA GLN A 197 -23.54 -6.17 6.10
C GLN A 197 -24.56 -7.30 6.15
N ASP A 198 -25.51 -7.28 5.21
CA ASP A 198 -26.35 -8.44 4.97
C ASP A 198 -25.44 -9.57 4.50
N ILE A 199 -25.11 -10.47 5.41
CA ILE A 199 -24.34 -11.71 5.18
C ILE A 199 -25.05 -12.59 4.12
N ASN A 200 -26.32 -12.28 3.81
CA ASN A 200 -27.17 -12.96 2.83
C ASN A 200 -27.17 -12.29 1.44
N GLN A 201 -26.48 -11.17 1.23
CA GLN A 201 -26.34 -10.62 -0.12
C GLN A 201 -25.41 -11.51 -0.93
N SER A 202 -25.95 -12.05 -2.02
CA SER A 202 -25.16 -12.84 -2.96
C SER A 202 -23.98 -12.00 -3.47
N PRO A 203 -22.77 -12.57 -3.59
CA PRO A 203 -21.61 -11.87 -4.17
C PRO A 203 -21.82 -11.41 -5.63
N THR A 204 -22.95 -11.77 -6.25
CA THR A 204 -23.34 -11.38 -7.61
C THR A 204 -24.20 -10.11 -7.68
N LYS A 205 -24.69 -9.56 -6.56
CA LYS A 205 -25.47 -8.32 -6.55
C LYS A 205 -24.61 -7.17 -6.02
N VAL A 206 -24.34 -6.19 -6.88
CA VAL A 206 -23.70 -4.92 -6.49
C VAL A 206 -24.65 -4.19 -5.55
N SER A 207 -24.19 -3.87 -4.34
CA SER A 207 -24.99 -3.14 -3.35
C SER A 207 -25.07 -1.65 -3.72
N PHE A 208 -26.09 -0.95 -3.24
CA PHE A 208 -26.23 0.49 -3.49
C PHE A 208 -25.02 1.32 -2.99
N PRO A 209 -24.46 1.06 -1.79
CA PRO A 209 -23.19 1.66 -1.38
C PRO A 209 -22.02 1.40 -2.33
N ALA A 210 -22.00 0.25 -3.02
CA ALA A 210 -20.94 -0.07 -3.98
C ALA A 210 -21.07 0.75 -5.26
N VAL A 211 -22.29 0.95 -5.75
CA VAL A 211 -22.54 1.84 -6.90
C VAL A 211 -22.18 3.29 -6.58
N LEU A 212 -22.39 3.72 -5.34
CA LEU A 212 -22.04 5.06 -4.88
C LEU A 212 -20.56 5.23 -4.50
N GLY A 213 -19.74 4.19 -4.59
CA GLY A 213 -18.32 4.26 -4.20
C GLY A 213 -18.10 4.39 -2.69
N GLU A 214 -19.05 4.05 -1.82
CA GLU A 214 -18.91 4.20 -0.36
C GLU A 214 -18.00 3.15 0.29
N TYR A 215 -17.53 2.15 -0.47
CA TYR A 215 -16.55 1.19 0.02
C TYR A 215 -15.13 1.74 -0.08
N ALA A 216 -14.32 1.42 0.92
CA ALA A 216 -12.89 1.70 0.91
C ALA A 216 -12.22 0.99 -0.27
N ALA A 217 -11.35 1.72 -0.97
CA ALA A 217 -10.60 1.21 -2.11
C ALA A 217 -9.13 0.94 -1.74
N SER A 218 -8.51 1.81 -0.95
CA SER A 218 -7.10 1.66 -0.54
C SER A 218 -6.80 2.45 0.73
N PHE A 219 -5.65 2.19 1.35
CA PHE A 219 -5.15 2.96 2.48
C PHE A 219 -3.63 3.09 2.46
N ASP A 220 -3.12 4.12 3.15
CA ASP A 220 -1.70 4.28 3.44
C ASP A 220 -1.50 4.91 4.82
N PHE A 221 -0.35 4.66 5.44
CA PHE A 221 -0.03 5.22 6.76
C PHE A 221 0.62 6.59 6.64
N GLY A 222 0.27 7.47 7.57
CA GLY A 222 0.93 8.74 7.79
C GLY A 222 1.94 8.75 8.94
N PRO A 223 2.57 9.91 9.17
CA PRO A 223 3.54 10.08 10.24
C PRO A 223 2.90 9.88 11.63
N PRO A 224 3.68 9.42 12.63
CA PRO A 224 3.17 9.16 13.97
C PRO A 224 2.65 10.42 14.66
N VAL A 225 1.51 10.28 15.35
CA VAL A 225 0.90 11.33 16.18
C VAL A 225 0.99 10.93 17.65
N THR A 226 1.44 11.84 18.51
CA THR A 226 1.52 11.60 19.96
C THR A 226 0.32 12.22 20.67
N LEU A 227 -0.51 11.39 21.29
CA LEU A 227 -1.68 11.81 22.05
C LEU A 227 -1.39 11.80 23.55
N LYS A 228 -1.85 12.84 24.26
CA LYS A 228 -1.72 12.94 25.71
C LYS A 228 -2.88 12.23 26.38
N LYS A 229 -2.63 11.60 27.53
CA LYS A 229 -3.69 11.01 28.36
C LYS A 229 -4.50 12.10 29.03
N LYS A 230 -5.82 12.01 28.97
CA LYS A 230 -6.74 12.91 29.67
C LYS A 230 -6.44 12.85 31.17
N GLN A 231 -6.02 13.98 31.75
CA GLN A 231 -5.73 14.03 33.18
C GLN A 231 -7.04 13.93 33.96
N ARG A 232 -7.09 13.02 34.94
CA ARG A 232 -8.12 13.07 35.98
C ARG A 232 -7.68 14.09 37.03
N PRO A 233 -8.57 14.97 37.53
CA PRO A 233 -8.21 16.09 38.40
C PRO A 233 -7.54 15.73 39.74
N TYR A 234 -7.33 14.44 40.06
CA TYR A 234 -6.87 13.98 41.38
C TYR A 234 -5.67 13.01 41.38
N THR A 235 -4.99 12.77 40.24
CA THR A 235 -3.82 11.85 40.20
C THR A 235 -2.57 12.54 39.67
N LYS A 236 -1.59 12.81 40.54
CA LYS A 236 -0.20 13.16 40.18
C LYS A 236 0.56 11.89 39.74
N THR A 237 0.18 11.31 38.62
CA THR A 237 0.99 10.31 37.92
C THR A 237 1.53 10.93 36.64
N GLU A 238 2.73 10.51 36.23
CA GLU A 238 3.40 10.97 35.00
C GLU A 238 2.41 11.01 33.83
N THR A 239 2.54 12.05 33.00
CA THR A 239 1.76 12.24 31.77
C THR A 239 2.08 11.11 30.79
N ALA A 240 1.33 10.02 30.88
CA ALA A 240 1.43 8.95 29.89
C ALA A 240 0.93 9.48 28.54
N SER A 241 1.77 9.40 27.51
CA SER A 241 1.38 9.62 26.12
C SER A 241 1.21 8.27 25.41
N VAL A 242 0.54 8.28 24.27
CA VAL A 242 0.48 7.16 23.34
C VAL A 242 0.81 7.66 21.94
N THR A 243 1.66 6.91 21.24
CA THR A 243 1.94 7.15 19.82
C THR A 243 0.96 6.32 19.00
N VAL A 244 0.29 6.96 18.06
CA VAL A 244 -0.63 6.34 17.12
C VAL A 244 -0.21 6.66 15.70
N TRP A 245 -0.59 5.82 14.74
CA TRP A 245 -0.34 6.05 13.32
C TRP A 245 -1.67 6.28 12.61
N PRO A 246 -1.86 7.41 11.91
CA PRO A 246 -3.04 7.59 11.08
C PRO A 246 -2.94 6.69 9.85
N ALA A 247 -3.98 5.90 9.59
CA ALA A 247 -4.22 5.25 8.30
C ALA A 247 -5.21 6.11 7.53
N TYR A 248 -4.76 6.73 6.44
CA TYR A 248 -5.61 7.46 5.50
C TYR A 248 -6.24 6.44 4.56
N ILE A 249 -7.57 6.39 4.52
CA ILE A 249 -8.32 5.43 3.71
C ILE A 249 -9.14 6.19 2.70
N VAL A 250 -8.95 5.90 1.41
CA VAL A 250 -9.80 6.45 0.35
C VAL A 250 -10.92 5.48 0.02
N ARG A 251 -12.13 6.01 -0.14
CA ARG A 251 -13.29 5.29 -0.68
C ARG A 251 -13.40 5.50 -2.18
N GLY A 252 -14.13 4.62 -2.88
CA GLY A 252 -14.37 4.76 -4.31
C GLY A 252 -14.93 6.13 -4.70
N ASN A 253 -15.74 6.75 -3.83
CA ASN A 253 -16.33 8.06 -4.05
C ASN A 253 -15.38 9.26 -3.86
N GLY A 254 -14.11 9.00 -3.54
CA GLY A 254 -13.11 10.02 -3.23
C GLY A 254 -13.06 10.41 -1.75
N ASP A 255 -14.04 10.03 -0.92
CA ASP A 255 -14.01 10.35 0.51
C ASP A 255 -12.76 9.78 1.18
N VAL A 256 -12.08 10.60 1.97
CA VAL A 256 -10.93 10.18 2.77
C VAL A 256 -11.32 10.07 4.23
N LEU A 257 -11.10 8.90 4.82
CA LEU A 257 -11.27 8.63 6.24
C LEU A 257 -9.90 8.51 6.93
N VAL A 258 -9.85 8.74 8.24
CA VAL A 258 -8.66 8.53 9.05
C VAL A 258 -8.97 7.57 10.19
N ALA A 259 -8.25 6.45 10.22
CA ALA A 259 -8.28 5.51 11.33
C ALA A 259 -6.95 5.57 12.09
N TYR A 260 -7.00 5.88 13.38
CA TYR A 260 -5.80 5.89 14.22
C TYR A 260 -5.51 4.49 14.75
N THR A 261 -4.34 3.96 14.40
CA THR A 261 -3.91 2.61 14.72
C THR A 261 -2.82 2.60 15.78
N GLU A 262 -2.84 1.58 16.63
CA GLU A 262 -1.87 1.42 17.72
C GLU A 262 -1.56 -0.06 17.92
N VAL A 263 -0.28 -0.41 17.81
CA VAL A 263 0.16 -1.81 17.72
C VAL A 263 0.26 -2.49 19.09
N SER A 264 0.57 -1.73 20.15
CA SER A 264 1.05 -2.32 21.40
C SER A 264 -0.06 -2.63 22.41
N ARG A 265 -1.12 -1.84 22.47
CA ARG A 265 -2.16 -1.90 23.52
C ARG A 265 -3.57 -2.10 22.97
N GLY A 266 -3.74 -2.17 21.65
CA GLY A 266 -5.03 -2.37 20.98
C GLY A 266 -6.04 -1.25 21.32
N THR A 267 -5.56 -0.04 21.58
CA THR A 267 -6.43 1.08 21.95
C THR A 267 -7.30 1.46 20.75
N LYS A 268 -8.62 1.48 20.94
CA LYS A 268 -9.56 1.90 19.89
C LYS A 268 -9.71 3.41 19.90
N PHE A 269 -9.60 4.01 18.72
CA PHE A 269 -9.88 5.41 18.47
C PHE A 269 -11.11 5.52 17.55
N PRO A 270 -11.90 6.60 17.67
CA PRO A 270 -12.99 6.84 16.75
C PRO A 270 -12.43 7.05 15.33
N LEU A 271 -13.18 6.55 14.35
CA LEU A 271 -12.91 6.82 12.94
C LEU A 271 -13.23 8.30 12.65
N GLN A 272 -12.33 8.99 11.96
CA GLN A 272 -12.51 10.38 11.55
C GLN A 272 -12.82 10.45 10.05
N GLY A 273 -13.60 11.45 9.66
CA GLY A 273 -13.92 11.77 8.27
C GLY A 273 -15.40 11.55 7.91
N PRO A 274 -15.77 11.76 6.64
CA PRO A 274 -14.89 12.13 5.52
C PRO A 274 -14.18 13.47 5.73
N LEU A 275 -12.89 13.52 5.39
CA LEU A 275 -12.11 14.77 5.48
C LEU A 275 -12.62 15.76 4.42
N ILE A 276 -12.75 17.02 4.84
CA ILE A 276 -13.19 18.09 3.93
C ILE A 276 -12.07 18.34 2.92
N MET A 277 -12.44 18.36 1.63
CA MET A 277 -11.53 18.75 0.55
C MET A 277 -11.67 20.25 0.26
N GLN A 278 -10.54 20.93 0.11
CA GLN A 278 -10.45 22.36 -0.16
C GLN A 278 -9.60 22.59 -1.43
N PRO A 279 -9.92 23.61 -2.25
CA PRO A 279 -11.18 24.34 -2.26
C PRO A 279 -12.37 23.41 -2.59
N PRO A 280 -13.61 23.74 -2.20
CA PRO A 280 -14.78 22.98 -2.64
C PRO A 280 -14.88 23.03 -4.17
N ALA A 281 -14.73 21.87 -4.82
CA ALA A 281 -14.83 21.73 -6.26
C ALA A 281 -15.45 20.36 -6.60
N GLU A 282 -16.32 20.31 -7.60
CA GLU A 282 -17.04 19.08 -7.96
C GLU A 282 -16.10 17.99 -8.51
N ASP A 283 -15.02 18.41 -9.18
CA ASP A 283 -13.99 17.55 -9.78
C ASP A 283 -13.01 16.95 -8.75
N ASN A 284 -13.07 17.39 -7.49
CA ASN A 284 -12.35 16.75 -6.38
C ASN A 284 -13.02 15.44 -5.91
N TYR A 285 -14.27 15.21 -6.30
CA TYR A 285 -15.06 14.04 -5.92
C TYR A 285 -15.38 13.18 -7.15
N GLY A 286 -15.60 11.88 -6.95
CA GLY A 286 -15.80 10.92 -8.04
C GLY A 286 -16.47 9.64 -7.57
N VAL A 287 -16.38 8.56 -8.34
CA VAL A 287 -16.80 7.19 -7.93
C VAL A 287 -15.76 6.13 -8.30
N ASP A 288 -14.59 6.55 -8.78
CA ASP A 288 -13.55 5.72 -9.37
C ASP A 288 -12.20 5.82 -8.64
N ALA A 289 -12.15 6.43 -7.45
CA ALA A 289 -10.91 6.47 -6.66
C ALA A 289 -10.46 5.04 -6.30
N CYS A 290 -9.20 4.72 -6.58
CA CYS A 290 -8.67 3.36 -6.53
C CYS A 290 -7.43 3.20 -5.66
N ALA A 291 -6.65 4.27 -5.44
CA ALA A 291 -5.48 4.23 -4.57
C ALA A 291 -5.27 5.55 -3.82
N ILE A 292 -4.65 5.44 -2.64
CA ILE A 292 -4.15 6.57 -1.87
C ILE A 292 -2.72 6.30 -1.46
N SER A 293 -1.87 7.32 -1.43
CA SER A 293 -0.55 7.22 -0.83
C SER A 293 -0.21 8.47 -0.03
N CYS A 294 0.42 8.29 1.12
CA CYS A 294 0.89 9.36 1.99
C CYS A 294 2.41 9.53 1.82
N LEU A 295 2.83 10.65 1.23
CA LEU A 295 4.22 11.05 1.21
C LEU A 295 4.53 11.77 2.52
N GLU A 296 5.55 11.30 3.25
CA GLU A 296 5.97 11.86 4.54
C GLU A 296 6.76 13.17 4.39
N THR A 297 6.25 14.07 3.55
CA THR A 297 6.81 15.39 3.27
C THR A 297 6.36 16.40 4.32
N THR A 298 6.94 17.60 4.30
CA THR A 298 6.52 18.72 5.16
C THR A 298 6.07 19.89 4.28
N PRO A 299 4.76 20.19 4.19
CA PRO A 299 3.63 19.51 4.82
C PRO A 299 3.37 18.12 4.23
N THR A 300 2.64 17.26 4.96
CA THR A 300 2.32 15.89 4.52
C THR A 300 1.45 15.93 3.27
N ALA A 301 1.91 15.28 2.20
CA ALA A 301 1.18 15.20 0.94
C ALA A 301 0.45 13.86 0.81
N LEU A 302 -0.85 13.92 0.47
CA LEU A 302 -1.68 12.77 0.12
C LEU A 302 -1.89 12.75 -1.39
N ILE A 303 -1.67 11.59 -2.00
CA ILE A 303 -1.89 11.34 -3.43
C ILE A 303 -3.11 10.47 -3.55
N ILE A 304 -4.16 10.93 -4.25
CA ILE A 304 -5.36 10.14 -4.52
C ILE A 304 -5.41 9.86 -6.02
N ALA A 305 -5.46 8.58 -6.39
CA ALA A 305 -5.50 8.16 -7.78
C ALA A 305 -6.85 7.55 -8.14
N THR A 306 -7.32 7.84 -9.34
CA THR A 306 -8.58 7.32 -9.88
C THR A 306 -8.33 6.28 -10.97
N GLY A 307 -9.34 5.43 -11.24
CA GLY A 307 -9.27 4.37 -12.24
C GLY A 307 -9.20 4.90 -13.68
N GLU A 308 -9.63 6.14 -13.90
CA GLU A 308 -9.54 6.86 -15.17
C GLU A 308 -8.18 7.53 -15.43
N GLY A 309 -7.28 7.57 -14.45
CA GLY A 309 -5.95 8.15 -14.64
C GLY A 309 -5.71 9.50 -13.99
N ARG A 310 -6.68 10.07 -13.27
CA ARG A 310 -6.45 11.30 -12.50
C ARG A 310 -5.69 11.02 -11.22
N LEU A 311 -4.77 11.93 -10.89
CA LEU A 311 -4.01 11.96 -9.65
C LEU A 311 -4.25 13.32 -9.01
N HIS A 312 -4.91 13.35 -7.86
CA HIS A 312 -5.01 14.52 -7.02
C HIS A 312 -3.82 14.56 -6.07
N HIS A 313 -3.08 15.66 -6.08
CA HIS A 313 -2.01 15.92 -5.12
C HIS A 313 -2.53 16.88 -4.08
N CYS A 314 -2.62 16.39 -2.85
CA CYS A 314 -3.28 17.11 -1.78
C CYS A 314 -2.35 17.34 -0.59
N LEU A 315 -2.50 18.48 0.06
CA LEU A 315 -1.80 18.82 1.29
C LEU A 315 -2.70 18.58 2.50
N LEU A 316 -2.19 17.89 3.51
CA LEU A 316 -2.91 17.72 4.77
C LEU A 316 -2.79 19.02 5.59
N ILE A 317 -3.93 19.61 5.95
CA ILE A 317 -4.00 20.83 6.76
C ILE A 317 -4.62 20.50 8.13
N PRO A 318 -3.83 20.53 9.22
CA PRO A 318 -4.34 20.39 10.58
C PRO A 318 -5.35 21.49 10.94
N ALA A 319 -6.38 21.17 11.73
CA ALA A 319 -7.41 22.14 12.13
C ALA A 319 -6.87 23.33 12.94
N GLN A 320 -5.72 23.17 13.61
CA GLN A 320 -5.06 24.27 14.33
C GLN A 320 -4.68 25.42 13.40
N ASP A 321 -4.37 25.13 12.14
CA ASP A 321 -4.03 26.13 11.13
C ASP A 321 -5.28 26.73 10.44
N ILE A 322 -6.45 26.11 10.62
CA ILE A 322 -7.74 26.57 10.07
C ILE A 322 -8.36 27.65 10.96
N GLU A 323 -8.22 27.54 12.28
CA GLU A 323 -8.72 28.54 13.24
C GLU A 323 -8.04 29.91 13.05
N ASP A 324 -6.79 29.94 12.61
CA ASP A 324 -6.06 31.19 12.28
C ASP A 324 -6.46 31.78 10.91
N MET A 325 -7.02 30.98 10.00
CA MET A 325 -7.46 31.42 8.66
C MET A 325 -8.93 31.84 8.60
N THR A 326 -9.78 31.41 9.54
CA THR A 326 -11.24 31.59 9.46
C THR A 326 -11.80 32.37 10.64
N LEU A 327 -11.73 33.70 10.57
CA LEU A 327 -12.79 34.51 11.19
C LEU A 327 -14.07 34.27 10.40
N GLN A 328 -14.99 33.49 10.98
CA GLN A 328 -16.37 33.22 10.55
C GLN A 328 -16.56 32.11 9.49
N SER A 329 -16.83 30.89 9.96
CA SER A 329 -17.78 30.00 9.27
C SER A 329 -18.51 29.12 10.28
N GLU A 330 -19.79 29.43 10.51
CA GLU A 330 -20.73 28.59 11.25
C GLU A 330 -21.10 27.36 10.40
N ALA A 331 -20.27 26.32 10.44
CA ALA A 331 -20.59 25.02 9.85
C ALA A 331 -19.92 23.86 10.61
N SER A 332 -19.89 23.92 11.94
CA SER A 332 -19.55 22.79 12.80
C SER A 332 -20.83 22.26 13.47
N PHE A 333 -21.73 21.69 12.66
CA PHE A 333 -22.87 20.93 13.16
C PHE A 333 -23.04 19.62 12.37
N ALA A 334 -22.07 18.73 12.51
CA ALA A 334 -22.27 17.30 12.32
C ALA A 334 -21.79 16.61 13.60
N GLU A 335 -22.71 16.53 14.56
CA GLU A 335 -22.59 15.82 15.81
C GLU A 335 -22.40 14.32 15.50
N SER A 336 -21.15 13.88 15.24
CA SER A 336 -20.83 12.46 15.17
C SER A 336 -20.90 11.89 16.58
N SER A 337 -22.06 11.31 16.89
CA SER A 337 -22.31 10.34 17.96
C SER A 337 -21.08 10.01 18.81
N ILE A 338 -20.94 10.77 19.90
CA ILE A 338 -19.92 10.62 20.92
C ILE A 338 -19.97 9.19 21.47
N THR A 339 -19.10 8.31 20.98
CA THR A 339 -18.65 7.17 21.79
C THR A 339 -17.70 7.74 22.84
N ASN A 340 -18.29 8.08 23.99
CA ASN A 340 -17.56 8.46 25.19
C ASN A 340 -16.45 7.43 25.51
N SER A 341 -15.28 7.96 25.84
CA SER A 341 -14.16 7.30 26.54
C SER A 341 -13.02 6.70 25.69
N THR A 342 -12.28 7.53 24.95
CA THR A 342 -10.82 7.31 24.84
C THR A 342 -10.13 7.86 26.09
N LYS A 343 -9.21 7.09 26.69
CA LYS A 343 -8.36 7.54 27.81
C LYS A 343 -7.44 8.70 27.43
N TYR A 344 -7.32 8.96 26.13
CA TYR A 344 -6.44 9.95 25.52
C TYR A 344 -7.25 11.05 24.86
N ASP A 345 -6.61 12.19 24.66
CA ASP A 345 -7.14 13.29 23.85
C ASP A 345 -7.47 12.79 22.45
N HIS A 346 -8.48 13.40 21.84
CA HIS A 346 -8.79 13.09 20.45
C HIS A 346 -7.73 13.75 19.56
N PRO A 347 -7.28 13.07 18.50
CA PRO A 347 -6.47 13.70 17.47
C PRO A 347 -7.16 14.95 16.92
N SER A 348 -6.38 15.97 16.58
CA SER A 348 -6.90 17.18 15.95
C SER A 348 -7.63 16.83 14.66
N GLU A 349 -8.72 17.54 14.37
CA GLU A 349 -9.37 17.45 13.07
C GLU A 349 -8.38 17.89 11.97
N ALA A 350 -8.58 17.41 10.75
CA ALA A 350 -7.75 17.73 9.60
C ALA A 350 -8.65 17.94 8.39
N SER A 351 -8.17 18.74 7.44
CA SER A 351 -8.74 18.88 6.11
C SER A 351 -7.68 18.57 5.07
N ILE A 352 -8.10 18.37 3.83
CA ILE A 352 -7.21 18.10 2.71
C ILE A 352 -7.35 19.23 1.71
N PHE A 353 -6.25 19.88 1.33
CA PHE A 353 -6.23 20.89 0.29
C PHE A 353 -5.72 20.29 -1.02
N VAL A 354 -6.56 20.17 -2.04
CA VAL A 354 -6.19 19.73 -3.38
C VAL A 354 -5.36 20.84 -4.02
N PHE A 355 -4.05 20.61 -4.10
CA PHE A 355 -3.09 21.57 -4.62
C PHE A 355 -3.07 21.57 -6.15
N GLU A 356 -3.01 20.38 -6.74
CA GLU A 356 -3.09 20.19 -8.18
C GLU A 356 -3.74 18.86 -8.52
N SER A 357 -4.13 18.70 -9.78
CA SER A 357 -4.62 17.44 -10.33
C SER A 357 -4.01 17.21 -11.70
N VAL A 358 -3.48 16.01 -11.92
CA VAL A 358 -2.85 15.63 -13.19
C VAL A 358 -3.53 14.39 -13.75
N GLU A 359 -3.64 14.31 -15.07
CA GLU A 359 -4.24 13.18 -15.76
C GLU A 359 -3.15 12.39 -16.48
N LEU A 360 -3.09 11.08 -16.24
CA LEU A 360 -2.19 10.17 -16.92
C LEU A 360 -2.77 9.74 -18.26
N GLU A 361 -1.93 9.68 -19.28
CA GLU A 361 -2.31 9.09 -20.57
C GLU A 361 -2.29 7.56 -20.47
N LEU A 362 -3.45 6.97 -20.15
CA LEU A 362 -3.61 5.52 -20.01
C LEU A 362 -3.76 4.81 -21.38
N SER A 363 -3.88 5.56 -22.47
CA SER A 363 -4.16 5.11 -23.83
C SER A 363 -2.90 4.93 -24.69
N LEU A 364 -2.03 3.98 -24.33
CA LEU A 364 -1.02 3.43 -25.25
C LEU A 364 -1.42 2.04 -25.81
N ALA A 365 -2.63 1.55 -25.50
CA ALA A 365 -3.18 0.32 -26.05
C ALA A 365 -3.64 0.47 -27.52
N THR A 366 -2.82 1.05 -28.40
CA THR A 366 -2.91 0.77 -29.84
C THR A 366 -2.41 -0.65 -30.08
N GLY A 367 -3.26 -1.65 -29.87
CA GLY A 367 -2.80 -3.05 -29.86
C GLY A 367 -3.88 -4.12 -29.94
N ARG A 368 -4.66 -4.08 -31.02
CA ARG A 368 -5.70 -5.06 -31.46
C ARG A 368 -7.07 -4.85 -30.82
N VAL A 369 -7.77 -3.83 -31.31
CA VAL A 369 -9.23 -3.93 -31.43
C VAL A 369 -9.49 -5.08 -32.40
N ASP A 370 -9.86 -6.24 -31.87
CA ASP A 370 -10.52 -7.25 -32.70
C ASP A 370 -11.84 -6.61 -33.15
N PRO A 371 -12.12 -6.45 -34.46
CA PRO A 371 -13.34 -5.80 -34.95
C PRO A 371 -14.65 -6.49 -34.49
N TYR A 372 -14.55 -7.63 -33.79
CA TYR A 372 -15.66 -8.37 -33.21
C TYR A 372 -15.78 -8.27 -31.68
N GLU A 373 -14.84 -7.62 -30.97
CA GLU A 373 -15.02 -7.33 -29.53
C GLU A 373 -15.67 -5.95 -29.34
N PRO A 374 -16.73 -5.84 -28.51
CA PRO A 374 -17.28 -4.55 -28.16
C PRO A 374 -16.18 -3.70 -27.54
N VAL A 375 -16.04 -2.45 -28.01
CA VAL A 375 -15.22 -1.44 -27.34
C VAL A 375 -15.79 -1.34 -25.92
N GLU A 376 -15.03 -1.74 -24.90
CA GLU A 376 -15.41 -1.47 -23.51
C GLU A 376 -15.48 0.06 -23.38
N GLU A 377 -16.71 0.62 -23.29
CA GLU A 377 -16.94 2.07 -23.21
C GLU A 377 -16.34 2.67 -21.92
N ASP A 378 -16.01 1.83 -20.92
CA ASP A 378 -15.40 2.22 -19.63
C ASP A 378 -14.02 1.55 -19.45
N PHE A 379 -13.01 2.01 -20.19
CA PHE A 379 -11.63 1.56 -19.96
C PHE A 379 -11.13 2.09 -18.61
N THR A 380 -11.12 1.24 -17.59
CA THR A 380 -10.54 1.54 -16.27
C THR A 380 -9.26 0.76 -16.04
N CYS A 381 -8.25 1.43 -15.50
CA CYS A 381 -6.94 0.87 -15.23
C CYS A 381 -6.54 1.23 -13.79
N PRO A 382 -6.95 0.42 -12.78
CA PRO A 382 -6.64 0.70 -11.38
C PRO A 382 -5.15 0.95 -11.18
N ILE A 383 -4.84 2.11 -10.59
CA ILE A 383 -3.47 2.57 -10.37
C ILE A 383 -2.95 2.03 -9.05
N LYS A 384 -1.74 1.47 -9.08
CA LYS A 384 -0.94 1.21 -7.88
C LYS A 384 0.11 2.31 -7.74
N ILE A 385 0.14 2.96 -6.58
CA ILE A 385 1.14 3.98 -6.25
C ILE A 385 2.31 3.31 -5.53
N ILE A 386 3.52 3.57 -6.00
CA ILE A 386 4.78 3.08 -5.42
C ILE A 386 5.62 4.29 -5.07
N LYS A 387 5.88 4.52 -3.78
CA LYS A 387 6.75 5.60 -3.29
C LYS A 387 8.18 5.38 -3.78
N ASP A 388 8.88 6.45 -4.15
CA ASP A 388 10.31 6.35 -4.43
C ASP A 388 11.09 6.37 -3.10
N ALA A 389 11.90 5.34 -2.87
CA ALA A 389 12.71 5.22 -1.65
C ALA A 389 13.88 6.23 -1.59
N LEU A 390 14.25 6.85 -2.72
CA LEU A 390 15.37 7.78 -2.84
C LEU A 390 14.93 9.25 -2.95
N ALA A 391 13.65 9.51 -3.20
CA ALA A 391 13.12 10.84 -3.49
C ALA A 391 11.72 10.99 -2.86
N PRO A 392 11.57 11.68 -1.72
CA PRO A 392 10.30 11.78 -1.00
C PRO A 392 9.22 12.58 -1.76
N ASP A 393 9.64 13.37 -2.76
CA ASP A 393 8.82 14.16 -3.66
C ASP A 393 8.44 13.39 -4.95
N ARG A 394 8.82 12.12 -5.07
CA ARG A 394 8.61 11.31 -6.28
C ARG A 394 7.92 10.00 -5.97
N TYR A 395 7.06 9.59 -6.90
CA TYR A 395 6.40 8.29 -6.85
C TYR A 395 6.15 7.75 -8.26
N HIS A 396 5.77 6.48 -8.34
CA HIS A 396 5.49 5.79 -9.58
C HIS A 396 4.04 5.27 -9.59
N CYS A 397 3.37 5.42 -10.72
CA CYS A 397 2.05 4.85 -10.97
C CYS A 397 2.20 3.61 -11.84
N LEU A 398 1.81 2.45 -11.33
CA LEU A 398 1.78 1.19 -12.05
C LEU A 398 0.33 0.85 -12.41
N HIS A 399 0.04 0.63 -13.69
CA HIS A 399 -1.26 0.22 -14.20
C HIS A 399 -1.08 -0.70 -15.42
N ALA A 400 -2.16 -1.30 -15.93
CA ALA A 400 -2.05 -2.33 -16.98
C ALA A 400 -1.47 -1.80 -18.30
N ALA A 401 -1.66 -0.52 -18.60
CA ALA A 401 -1.11 0.12 -19.79
C ALA A 401 0.36 0.56 -19.64
N GLY A 402 0.93 0.61 -18.43
CA GLY A 402 2.33 1.00 -18.25
C GLY A 402 2.71 1.48 -16.86
N VAL A 403 3.83 2.20 -16.82
CA VAL A 403 4.38 2.81 -15.61
C VAL A 403 4.66 4.28 -15.88
N HIS A 404 4.11 5.16 -15.03
CA HIS A 404 4.41 6.59 -15.03
C HIS A 404 5.25 6.93 -13.81
N THR A 405 6.13 7.93 -13.94
CA THR A 405 6.85 8.53 -12.81
C THR A 405 6.40 9.96 -12.66
N VAL A 406 5.99 10.34 -11.45
CA VAL A 406 5.50 11.68 -11.12
C VAL A 406 6.41 12.26 -10.05
N ALA A 407 6.90 13.47 -10.28
CA ALA A 407 7.71 14.22 -9.35
C ALA A 407 6.98 15.52 -8.99
N LEU A 408 7.08 15.92 -7.73
CA LEU A 408 6.38 17.06 -7.15
C LEU A 408 7.41 18.11 -6.69
N PRO A 409 8.06 18.82 -7.63
CA PRO A 409 9.15 19.73 -7.31
C PRO A 409 8.73 20.86 -6.36
N TRP A 410 7.45 21.23 -6.38
CA TRP A 410 6.89 22.26 -5.50
C TRP A 410 6.97 21.89 -4.01
N ILE A 411 7.10 20.60 -3.65
CA ILE A 411 7.26 20.18 -2.25
C ILE A 411 8.57 20.72 -1.68
N GLU A 412 9.66 20.55 -2.42
CA GLU A 412 10.98 21.03 -2.00
C GLU A 412 11.01 22.56 -2.01
N GLU A 413 10.44 23.21 -3.03
CA GLU A 413 10.35 24.67 -3.10
C GLU A 413 9.58 25.26 -1.91
N TYR A 414 8.45 24.65 -1.54
CA TYR A 414 7.67 25.05 -0.37
C TYR A 414 8.47 24.87 0.92
N TYR A 415 9.15 23.73 1.08
CA TYR A 415 9.97 23.46 2.25
C TYR A 415 11.09 24.50 2.43
N GLN A 416 11.82 24.80 1.34
CA GLN A 416 12.89 25.79 1.34
C GLN A 416 12.38 27.19 1.68
N GLN A 417 11.26 27.60 1.08
CA GLN A 417 10.72 28.95 1.22
C GLN A 417 10.10 29.23 2.60
N TYR A 418 9.51 28.24 3.25
CA TYR A 418 8.73 28.48 4.48
C TYR A 418 9.32 27.85 5.74
N PHE A 419 10.27 26.91 5.63
CA PHE A 419 10.85 26.23 6.78
C PHE A 419 12.38 26.36 6.89
N LEU A 420 13.07 26.79 5.84
CA LEU A 420 14.53 27.00 5.85
C LEU A 420 14.95 28.45 5.67
N SER A 421 14.02 29.37 5.37
CA SER A 421 14.32 30.78 5.14
C SER A 421 14.45 31.64 6.41
N GLU A 422 14.69 31.05 7.58
CA GLU A 422 14.98 31.77 8.84
C GLU A 422 16.47 31.78 9.20
#